data_AF-A0A7V9V6S8-F1
#
_entry.id   AF-A0A7V9V6S8-F1
#
_cell.length_a   1.000
_cell.length_b   1.000
_cell.length_c   1.000
_cell.angle_alpha   90.00
_cell.angle_beta   90.00
_cell.angle_gamma   90.00
#
_symmetry.space_group_name_H-M   'P 1'
#
loop_
_entity.id
_entity.type
_entity.pdbx_description
1 polymer ?
#
loop_
_entity_poly.entity_id
_entity_poly.type
_entity_poly.pdbx_seq_one_letter_code
_entity_poly.pdbx_strand_id
1 'polypeptide(L)'
;MPAAPPSAAQLSWRQVMAWRLRRHHLHEPAPAAAMLEVAAAICGLHAQLMSSAELTLWARVAGLEPDAVQRALWDDRSLVKTWAMRGTLHLLPAADYPLWQTGLSTYRHYLKPAWSRAFGLTPEGVDELVAAVGDALDGRM
;
A
#
# COMPACT_ATOMS: atom_id res chain seq x y z
N MET A 1 5.40 37.59 22.23
CA MET A 1 4.29 37.14 21.38
C MET A 1 4.83 36.09 20.41
N PRO A 2 4.23 34.90 20.29
CA PRO A 2 4.65 33.96 19.26
C PRO A 2 4.34 34.56 17.88
N ALA A 3 5.26 34.37 16.92
CA ALA A 3 5.10 34.85 15.55
C ALA A 3 3.83 34.27 14.93
N ALA A 4 3.09 35.09 14.19
CA ALA A 4 1.93 34.63 13.45
C ALA A 4 2.34 33.49 12.49
N PRO A 5 1.55 32.41 12.39
CA PRO A 5 1.86 31.33 11.46
C PRO A 5 1.97 31.90 10.04
N PRO A 6 2.90 31.41 9.21
CA PRO A 6 3.04 31.89 7.84
C PRO A 6 1.70 31.73 7.10
N SER A 7 1.32 32.74 6.32
CA SER A 7 0.11 32.67 5.51
C SER A 7 0.20 31.48 4.57
N ALA A 8 -0.89 30.69 4.49
CA ALA A 8 -0.93 29.54 3.61
C ALA A 8 -0.68 29.99 2.16
N ALA A 9 0.31 29.39 1.50
CA ALA A 9 0.62 29.68 0.12
C ALA A 9 -0.61 29.44 -0.76
N GLN A 10 -1.00 30.43 -1.57
CA GLN A 10 -2.08 30.28 -2.54
C GLN A 10 -1.53 29.60 -3.80
N LEU A 11 -2.05 28.42 -4.12
CA LEU A 11 -1.66 27.63 -5.29
C LEU A 11 -2.84 27.48 -6.24
N SER A 12 -2.60 27.66 -7.54
CA SER A 12 -3.56 27.32 -8.58
C SER A 12 -3.68 25.80 -8.74
N TRP A 13 -4.81 25.33 -9.25
CA TRP A 13 -5.01 23.91 -9.60
C TRP A 13 -3.94 23.38 -10.55
N ARG A 14 -3.50 24.19 -11.54
CA ARG A 14 -2.42 23.78 -12.45
C ARG A 14 -1.11 23.54 -11.71
N GLN A 15 -0.77 24.36 -10.72
CA GLN A 15 0.42 24.14 -9.88
C GLN A 15 0.30 22.86 -9.05
N VAL A 16 -0.87 22.62 -8.44
CA VAL A 16 -1.14 21.40 -7.67
C VAL A 16 -1.05 20.15 -8.55
N MET A 17 -1.66 20.17 -9.74
CA MET A 17 -1.63 19.06 -10.69
C MET A 17 -0.21 18.78 -11.18
N ALA A 18 0.53 19.81 -11.58
CA ALA A 18 1.92 19.67 -12.01
C ALA A 18 2.80 19.09 -10.88
N TRP A 19 2.59 19.55 -9.65
CA TRP A 19 3.29 19.00 -8.48
C TRP A 19 2.93 17.52 -8.25
N ARG A 20 1.65 17.14 -8.32
CA ARG A 20 1.22 15.74 -8.20
C ARG A 20 1.81 14.86 -9.30
N LEU A 21 1.76 15.30 -10.56
CA LEU A 21 2.33 14.54 -11.68
C LEU A 21 3.83 14.26 -11.48
N ARG A 22 4.59 15.24 -11.00
CA ARG A 22 6.00 15.03 -10.62
C ARG A 22 6.15 14.09 -9.43
N ARG A 23 5.39 14.31 -8.36
CA ARG A 23 5.47 13.52 -7.11
C ARG A 23 5.05 12.05 -7.30
N HIS A 24 4.24 11.76 -8.32
CA HIS A 24 3.81 10.43 -8.72
C HIS A 24 4.64 9.85 -9.88
N HIS A 25 5.73 10.50 -10.30
CA HIS A 25 6.62 10.05 -11.39
C HIS A 25 5.93 9.85 -12.75
N LEU A 26 4.89 10.64 -13.01
CA LEU A 26 4.14 10.62 -14.27
C LEU A 26 4.61 11.69 -15.25
N HIS A 27 5.31 12.72 -14.78
CA HIS A 27 5.94 13.72 -15.65
C HIS A 27 7.31 13.25 -16.14
N GLU A 28 8.12 12.73 -15.21
CA GLU A 28 9.44 12.16 -15.45
C GLU A 28 9.47 10.79 -14.75
N PRO A 29 9.52 9.69 -15.52
CA PRO A 29 9.66 8.36 -14.95
C PRO A 29 10.97 8.21 -14.17
N ALA A 30 10.91 7.50 -13.03
CA ALA A 30 12.08 7.18 -12.22
C ALA A 30 12.94 6.08 -12.90
N PRO A 31 14.23 5.96 -12.55
CA PRO A 31 15.03 4.81 -12.99
C PRO A 31 14.53 3.49 -12.37
N ALA A 32 14.76 2.36 -13.04
CA ALA A 32 14.36 1.02 -12.59
C ALA A 32 14.74 0.70 -11.12
N ALA A 33 15.93 1.14 -10.69
CA ALA A 33 16.42 0.93 -9.32
C ALA A 33 15.52 1.60 -8.25
N ALA A 34 14.75 2.63 -8.60
CA ALA A 34 13.86 3.35 -7.69
C ALA A 34 12.44 2.77 -7.65
N MET A 35 12.18 1.57 -8.21
CA MET A 35 10.84 0.96 -8.26
C MET A 35 10.15 0.93 -6.88
N LEU A 36 10.85 0.52 -5.83
CA LEU A 36 10.29 0.43 -4.47
C LEU A 36 10.01 1.83 -3.88
N GLU A 37 10.87 2.80 -4.16
CA GLU A 37 10.67 4.20 -3.77
C GLU A 37 9.43 4.79 -4.44
N VAL A 38 9.21 4.47 -5.72
CA VAL A 38 8.00 4.87 -6.45
C VAL A 38 6.76 4.22 -5.84
N ALA A 39 6.81 2.94 -5.49
CA ALA A 39 5.71 2.25 -4.82
C ALA A 39 5.40 2.90 -3.46
N ALA A 40 6.41 3.22 -2.64
CA ALA A 40 6.25 3.96 -1.38
C ALA A 40 5.64 5.35 -1.63
N ALA A 41 6.20 6.07 -2.60
CA ALA A 41 5.85 7.44 -2.97
C ALA A 41 4.38 7.61 -3.35
N ILE A 42 3.75 6.59 -3.94
CA ILE A 42 2.35 6.61 -4.34
C ILE A 42 1.44 5.83 -3.37
N CYS A 43 1.96 5.45 -2.21
CA CYS A 43 1.24 4.73 -1.17
C CYS A 43 0.79 3.33 -1.62
N GLY A 44 1.66 2.58 -2.30
CA GLY A 44 1.39 1.22 -2.75
C GLY A 44 0.68 1.11 -4.10
N LEU A 45 0.68 -0.10 -4.63
CA LEU A 45 0.10 -0.43 -5.93
C LEU A 45 -1.19 -1.21 -5.70
N HIS A 46 -2.30 -0.78 -6.28
CA HIS A 46 -3.53 -1.55 -6.20
C HIS A 46 -3.39 -2.87 -6.98
N ALA A 47 -3.54 -4.00 -6.30
CA ALA A 47 -3.10 -5.32 -6.77
C ALA A 47 -4.21 -6.39 -6.75
N GLN A 48 -5.46 -5.96 -6.90
CA GLN A 48 -6.58 -6.88 -7.13
C GLN A 48 -6.39 -7.67 -8.45
N LEU A 49 -5.75 -7.03 -9.43
CA LEU A 49 -5.27 -7.64 -10.67
C LEU A 49 -3.77 -7.34 -10.80
N MET A 50 -2.92 -8.37 -10.87
CA MET A 50 -1.45 -8.19 -10.85
C MET A 50 -0.94 -7.39 -12.05
N SER A 51 -1.48 -7.61 -13.25
CA SER A 51 -1.11 -6.83 -14.43
C SER A 51 -1.42 -5.34 -14.28
N SER A 52 -2.45 -4.97 -13.51
CA SER A 52 -2.74 -3.56 -13.22
C SER A 52 -1.70 -2.93 -12.29
N ALA A 53 -1.19 -3.70 -11.31
CA ALA A 53 -0.12 -3.24 -10.43
C ALA A 53 1.21 -3.07 -11.20
N GLU A 54 1.53 -4.02 -12.08
CA GLU A 54 2.70 -3.96 -12.96
C GLU A 54 2.62 -2.76 -13.91
N LEU A 55 1.48 -2.55 -14.59
CA LEU A 55 1.25 -1.38 -15.45
C LEU A 55 1.36 -0.05 -14.70
N THR A 56 0.95 -0.03 -13.42
CA THR A 56 1.09 1.17 -12.58
C THR A 56 2.55 1.57 -12.40
N LEU A 57 3.46 0.61 -12.20
CA LEU A 57 4.88 0.87 -12.12
C LEU A 57 5.50 1.16 -13.50
N TRP A 58 5.13 0.41 -14.53
CA TRP A 58 5.60 0.66 -15.90
C TRP A 58 5.34 2.09 -16.38
N ALA A 59 4.20 2.68 -15.99
CA ALA A 59 3.89 4.08 -16.32
C ALA A 59 4.77 5.12 -15.58
N ARG A 60 5.53 4.70 -14.56
CA ARG A 60 6.25 5.58 -13.62
C ARG A 60 7.75 5.29 -13.54
N VAL A 61 8.19 4.17 -14.09
CA VAL A 61 9.56 3.68 -13.97
C VAL A 61 10.06 3.29 -15.35
N ALA A 62 11.14 3.94 -15.79
CA ALA A 62 11.78 3.65 -17.06
C ALA A 62 12.72 2.45 -16.94
N GLY A 63 12.71 1.58 -17.97
CA GLY A 63 13.58 0.41 -18.04
C GLY A 63 13.22 -0.69 -17.04
N LEU A 64 11.95 -0.78 -16.62
CA LEU A 64 11.51 -1.83 -15.71
C LEU A 64 11.37 -3.15 -16.48
N GLU A 65 12.06 -4.19 -16.00
CA GLU A 65 11.95 -5.54 -16.56
C GLU A 65 10.54 -6.14 -16.36
N PRO A 66 10.05 -6.96 -17.30
CA PRO A 66 8.69 -7.53 -17.24
C PRO A 66 8.36 -8.29 -15.96
N ASP A 67 9.34 -8.96 -15.37
CA ASP A 67 9.21 -9.80 -14.17
C ASP A 67 9.68 -9.12 -12.89
N ALA A 68 10.07 -7.83 -12.94
CA ALA A 68 10.63 -7.12 -11.79
C ALA A 68 9.70 -7.12 -10.56
N VAL A 69 8.38 -6.98 -10.77
CA VAL A 69 7.38 -7.02 -9.69
C VAL A 69 7.24 -8.42 -9.11
N GLN A 70 7.30 -9.46 -9.95
CA GLN A 70 7.20 -10.84 -9.49
C GLN A 70 8.44 -11.24 -8.69
N ARG A 71 9.64 -10.91 -9.16
CA ARG A 71 10.89 -11.13 -8.40
C ARG A 71 10.87 -10.41 -7.06
N ALA A 72 10.48 -9.12 -7.05
CA ALA A 72 10.39 -8.34 -5.82
C ALA A 72 9.38 -8.93 -4.81
N LEU A 73 8.29 -9.52 -5.29
CA LEU A 73 7.25 -10.12 -4.45
C LEU A 73 7.63 -11.51 -3.94
N TRP A 74 8.14 -12.38 -4.82
CA TRP A 74 8.30 -13.81 -4.52
C TRP A 74 9.71 -14.20 -4.12
N ASP A 75 10.72 -13.59 -4.74
CA ASP A 75 12.13 -13.97 -4.57
C ASP A 75 12.79 -13.06 -3.53
N ASP A 76 12.80 -11.75 -3.79
CA ASP A 76 13.51 -10.79 -2.94
C ASP A 76 12.73 -10.44 -1.66
N ARG A 77 11.42 -10.73 -1.65
CA ARG A 77 10.48 -10.35 -0.58
C ARG A 77 10.54 -8.85 -0.21
N SER A 78 10.91 -8.01 -1.17
CA SER A 78 10.99 -6.56 -1.01
C SER A 78 9.64 -5.87 -1.22
N LEU A 79 8.67 -6.57 -1.80
CA LEU A 79 7.25 -6.24 -1.80
C LEU A 79 6.45 -7.27 -1.00
N VAL A 80 5.41 -6.80 -0.31
CA VAL A 80 4.37 -7.64 0.30
C VAL A 80 3.03 -7.37 -0.36
N LYS A 81 2.27 -8.44 -0.64
CA LYS A 81 0.88 -8.33 -1.08
C LYS A 81 -0.05 -8.55 0.10
N THR A 82 -0.86 -7.55 0.44
CA THR A 82 -1.78 -7.63 1.58
C THR A 82 -3.03 -6.76 1.36
N TRP A 83 -4.06 -6.98 2.17
CA TRP A 83 -5.17 -6.05 2.27
C TRP A 83 -4.72 -4.75 2.95
N ALA A 84 -5.03 -3.62 2.33
CA ALA A 84 -4.66 -2.32 2.86
C ALA A 84 -5.79 -1.30 2.70
N MET A 85 -5.54 -0.19 2.03
CA MET A 85 -6.46 0.94 1.93
C MET A 85 -7.82 0.50 1.40
N ARG A 86 -8.87 0.80 2.16
CA ARG A 86 -10.28 0.47 1.85
C ARG A 86 -10.56 -1.05 1.77
N GLY A 87 -9.70 -1.89 2.35
CA GLY A 87 -9.88 -3.34 2.37
C GLY A 87 -9.62 -4.02 1.02
N THR A 88 -8.84 -3.41 0.12
CA THR A 88 -8.45 -4.02 -1.16
C THR A 88 -6.98 -4.45 -1.15
N LEU A 89 -6.64 -5.39 -2.04
CA LEU A 89 -5.28 -5.91 -2.16
C LEU A 89 -4.34 -4.83 -2.72
N HIS A 90 -3.19 -4.65 -2.08
CA HIS A 90 -2.12 -3.78 -2.51
C HIS A 90 -0.76 -4.49 -2.45
N LEU A 91 0.17 -4.07 -3.31
CA LEU A 91 1.60 -4.28 -3.13
C LEU A 91 2.18 -3.09 -2.38
N LEU A 92 2.90 -3.36 -1.30
CA LEU A 92 3.57 -2.38 -0.46
C LEU A 92 5.05 -2.76 -0.34
N PRO A 93 5.98 -1.79 -0.30
CA PRO A 93 7.34 -2.08 0.13
C PRO A 93 7.33 -2.78 1.49
N ALA A 94 8.05 -3.90 1.60
CA ALA A 94 8.06 -4.69 2.83
C ALA A 94 8.57 -3.88 4.03
N ALA A 95 9.53 -2.97 3.80
CA ALA A 95 10.05 -2.06 4.82
C ALA A 95 8.99 -1.09 5.38
N ASP A 96 7.96 -0.76 4.61
CA ASP A 96 6.86 0.13 5.03
C ASP A 96 5.71 -0.64 5.68
N TYR A 97 5.72 -1.98 5.64
CA TYR A 97 4.62 -2.79 6.16
C TYR A 97 4.21 -2.44 7.60
N PRO A 98 5.13 -2.23 8.57
CA PRO A 98 4.74 -1.83 9.92
C PRO A 98 3.97 -0.51 9.99
N LEU A 99 4.32 0.47 9.15
CA LEU A 99 3.61 1.75 9.07
C LEU A 99 2.17 1.53 8.61
N TRP A 100 1.98 0.75 7.54
CA TRP A 100 0.67 0.43 7.00
C TRP A 100 -0.17 -0.38 7.99
N GLN A 101 0.41 -1.40 8.63
CA GLN A 101 -0.27 -2.21 9.62
C GLN A 101 -0.70 -1.39 10.84
N THR A 102 0.11 -0.42 11.27
CA THR A 102 -0.23 0.53 12.33
C THR A 102 -1.44 1.37 11.95
N GLY A 103 -1.47 1.95 10.75
CA GLY A 103 -2.62 2.70 10.26
C GLY A 103 -3.89 1.83 10.15
N LEU A 104 -3.74 0.61 9.63
CA LEU A 104 -4.84 -0.34 9.45
C LEU A 104 -5.36 -0.93 10.76
N SER A 105 -4.58 -0.92 11.85
CA SER A 105 -5.05 -1.34 13.18
C SER A 105 -6.25 -0.51 13.70
N THR A 106 -6.45 0.68 13.13
CA THR A 106 -7.61 1.53 13.40
C THR A 106 -8.86 1.09 12.62
N TYR A 107 -8.69 0.29 11.57
CA TYR A 107 -9.75 -0.22 10.70
C TYR A 107 -10.42 -1.46 11.31
N ARG A 108 -11.21 -1.25 12.37
CA ARG A 108 -11.86 -2.30 13.17
C ARG A 108 -13.23 -2.75 12.62
N HIS A 109 -13.44 -2.61 11.31
CA HIS A 109 -14.77 -2.86 10.73
C HIS A 109 -15.22 -4.33 10.86
N TYR A 110 -14.26 -5.26 10.82
CA TYR A 110 -14.48 -6.70 10.93
C TYR A 110 -14.88 -7.16 12.34
N LEU A 111 -14.66 -6.31 13.36
CA LEU A 111 -15.09 -6.57 14.75
C LEU A 111 -16.56 -6.20 15.01
N LYS A 112 -17.24 -5.59 14.02
CA LYS A 112 -18.66 -5.22 14.19
C LYS A 112 -19.53 -6.48 14.14
N PRO A 113 -20.52 -6.66 15.03
CA PRO A 113 -21.38 -7.85 15.03
C PRO A 113 -22.09 -8.11 13.69
N ALA A 114 -22.43 -7.06 12.96
CA ALA A 114 -23.03 -7.19 11.63
C ALA A 114 -22.08 -7.86 10.62
N TRP A 115 -20.77 -7.60 10.73
CA TRP A 115 -19.76 -8.23 9.90
C TRP A 115 -19.61 -9.70 10.27
N SER A 116 -19.36 -10.02 11.55
CA SER A 116 -19.19 -11.40 12.00
C SER A 116 -20.39 -12.26 11.61
N ARG A 117 -21.62 -11.77 11.80
CA ARG A 117 -22.84 -12.46 11.35
C ARG A 117 -22.90 -12.69 9.85
N ALA A 118 -22.48 -11.72 9.04
CA ALA A 118 -22.47 -11.88 7.58
C ALA A 118 -21.50 -12.98 7.12
N PHE A 119 -20.46 -13.27 7.91
CA PHE A 119 -19.48 -14.33 7.66
C PHE A 119 -19.71 -15.59 8.50
N GLY A 120 -20.83 -15.70 9.23
CA GLY A 120 -21.16 -16.87 10.04
C GLY A 120 -20.25 -17.07 11.27
N LEU A 121 -19.60 -16.00 11.75
CA LEU A 121 -18.70 -16.01 12.91
C LEU A 121 -19.31 -15.27 14.11
N THR A 122 -18.92 -15.68 15.32
CA THR A 122 -19.05 -14.86 16.53
C THR A 122 -17.87 -13.87 16.61
N PRO A 123 -17.98 -12.77 17.37
CA PRO A 123 -16.84 -11.89 17.63
C PRO A 123 -15.63 -12.64 18.21
N GLU A 124 -15.85 -13.52 19.18
CA GLU A 124 -14.81 -14.36 19.80
C GLU A 124 -14.19 -15.32 18.77
N GLY A 125 -15.01 -15.87 17.87
CA GLY A 125 -14.55 -16.74 16.80
C GLY A 125 -13.66 -16.02 15.77
N VAL A 126 -13.79 -14.70 15.61
CA VAL A 126 -12.85 -13.92 14.79
C VAL A 126 -11.48 -13.87 15.45
N ASP A 127 -11.42 -13.63 16.76
CA ASP A 127 -10.14 -13.58 17.49
C ASP A 127 -9.46 -14.95 17.52
N GLU A 128 -10.22 -16.03 17.75
CA GLU A 128 -9.73 -17.42 17.67
C GLU A 128 -9.18 -17.74 16.27
N LEU A 129 -9.89 -17.33 15.20
CA LEU A 129 -9.44 -17.52 13.83
C LEU A 129 -8.13 -16.78 13.55
N VAL A 130 -8.00 -15.53 13.99
CA VAL A 130 -6.78 -14.74 13.82
C VAL A 130 -5.60 -15.40 14.54
N ALA A 131 -5.79 -15.87 15.77
CA ALA A 131 -4.76 -16.58 16.53
C ALA A 131 -4.34 -17.88 15.83
N ALA A 132 -5.31 -18.71 15.43
CA ALA A 132 -5.04 -19.98 14.75
C ALA A 132 -4.32 -19.80 13.40
N VAL A 133 -4.65 -18.76 12.63
CA VAL A 133 -3.92 -18.42 11.41
C VAL A 133 -2.48 -18.01 11.72
N GLY A 134 -2.27 -17.23 12.79
CA GLY A 134 -0.93 -16.87 13.27
C GLY A 134 -0.09 -18.10 13.58
N ASP A 135 -0.61 -19.01 14.40
CA ASP A 135 0.08 -20.25 14.78
C ASP A 135 0.38 -21.15 13.57
N ALA A 136 -0.56 -21.23 12.61
CA ALA A 136 -0.40 -22.06 11.42
C ALA A 136 0.69 -21.55 10.45
N LEU A 137 0.94 -20.23 10.45
CA LEU A 137 1.89 -19.57 9.56
C LEU A 137 3.25 -19.27 10.24
N ASP A 138 3.36 -19.46 11.56
CA ASP A 138 4.58 -19.18 12.31
C ASP A 138 5.80 -19.96 11.75
N GLY A 139 6.87 -19.22 11.47
CA GLY A 139 8.10 -19.76 10.87
C GLY A 139 7.98 -20.29 9.44
N ARG A 140 6.85 -20.07 8.73
CA ARG A 140 6.58 -20.63 7.39
C ARG A 140 6.52 -19.58 6.26
N MET A 141 6.82 -18.32 6.55
CA MET A 141 6.68 -17.20 5.62
C MET A 141 8.00 -16.52 5.26
#